data_AF-A0A528K8M8-F1
#
_entry.id   AF-A0A528K8M8-F1
#
_cell.length_a   1.000
_cell.length_b   1.000
_cell.length_c   1.000
_cell.angle_alpha   90.00
_cell.angle_beta   90.00
_cell.angle_gamma   90.00
#
_symmetry.space_group_name_H-M   'P 1'
#
loop_
_entity.id
_entity.type
_entity.pdbx_description
1 polymer ?
#
loop_
_entity_poly.entity_id
_entity_poly.type
_entity_poly.pdbx_seq_one_letter_code
_entity_poly.pdbx_strand_id
1 'polypeptide(L)'
;LLACDGAKSLVRAELGLEFAGKLFEERFLIADIELKADFPSERRFWFEPTFHAGQSALLHKQPDDIYRIDLQLGWDADPEVERQPENVLPRIERVLGRSDFELDWVSVYTFQCRRLERFVHDRVIFVGDSAHVVSPFGARGGNGGIQDVDNLGWKLAAVLKGHAPEALLSSYDDERIRGADENIANSSRATNFMTPKSAMEKILRDEVLDLAGEMPFARRLVNSGRLSVPCSLAGLPLQTPSADAVLEPGSPCKDAPLRKDGEDVWLLNQLGDGFALLSFGSRPRIEVTDIAYIHVARPEEGDLQDVTGHAFERYGDGMTYLIRPDQHVAAAFRIPDAAAICAARDRALARP
;
A
#
# COMPACT_ATOMS: atom_id res chain seq x y z
N LEU A 1 -7.91 -4.95 -22.87
CA LEU A 1 -8.02 -6.12 -21.97
C LEU A 1 -7.30 -5.77 -20.68
N LEU A 2 -7.97 -5.91 -19.53
CA LEU A 2 -7.32 -5.81 -18.22
C LEU A 2 -7.11 -7.23 -17.68
N ALA A 3 -5.86 -7.63 -17.48
CA ALA A 3 -5.52 -8.89 -16.85
C ALA A 3 -5.54 -8.70 -15.33
N CYS A 4 -6.51 -9.32 -14.67
CA CYS A 4 -6.68 -9.33 -13.22
C CYS A 4 -6.80 -10.77 -12.71
N ASP A 5 -6.17 -11.71 -13.39
CA ASP A 5 -6.31 -13.17 -13.24
C ASP A 5 -5.28 -13.80 -12.28
N GLY A 6 -4.65 -12.96 -11.44
CA GLY A 6 -3.86 -13.39 -10.29
C GLY A 6 -2.45 -13.89 -10.59
N ALA A 7 -1.79 -14.43 -9.56
CA ALA A 7 -0.38 -14.82 -9.57
C ALA A 7 -0.02 -15.88 -10.63
N LYS A 8 -0.99 -16.69 -11.07
CA LYS A 8 -0.85 -17.69 -12.14
C LYS A 8 -1.53 -17.24 -13.45
N SER A 9 -1.47 -15.93 -13.74
CA SER A 9 -2.09 -15.31 -14.92
C SER A 9 -1.87 -16.11 -16.20
N LEU A 10 -2.98 -16.54 -16.81
CA LEU A 10 -2.98 -17.22 -18.09
C LEU A 10 -2.63 -16.23 -19.19
N VAL A 11 -3.11 -14.98 -19.10
CA VAL A 11 -2.80 -13.92 -20.06
C VAL A 11 -1.29 -13.67 -20.12
N ARG A 12 -0.62 -13.65 -18.96
CA ARG A 12 0.84 -13.50 -18.89
C ARG A 12 1.57 -14.67 -19.54
N ALA A 13 1.10 -15.89 -19.31
CA ALA A 13 1.69 -17.10 -19.87
C ALA A 13 1.53 -17.17 -21.40
N GLU A 14 0.34 -16.87 -21.92
CA GLU A 14 0.04 -16.86 -23.35
C GLU A 14 0.86 -15.80 -24.10
N LEU A 15 1.14 -14.66 -23.47
CA LEU A 15 2.02 -13.62 -24.03
C LEU A 15 3.52 -13.93 -23.85
N GLY A 16 3.88 -15.04 -23.21
CA GLY A 16 5.27 -15.44 -23.00
C GLY A 16 6.08 -14.46 -22.15
N LEU A 17 5.43 -13.72 -21.26
CA LEU A 17 6.09 -12.67 -20.47
C LEU A 17 6.80 -13.26 -19.25
N GLU A 18 8.07 -12.92 -19.08
CA GLU A 18 8.86 -13.35 -17.93
C GLU A 18 8.40 -12.64 -16.65
N PHE A 19 8.31 -13.40 -15.56
CA PHE A 19 7.94 -12.89 -14.25
C PHE A 19 9.17 -12.80 -13.33
N ALA A 20 9.96 -11.75 -13.55
CA ALA A 20 11.24 -11.54 -12.91
C ALA A 20 11.10 -11.18 -11.42
N GLY A 21 12.05 -11.64 -10.60
CA GLY A 21 12.14 -11.23 -9.19
C GLY A 21 12.84 -12.24 -8.29
N LYS A 22 12.64 -12.09 -6.99
CA LYS A 22 13.28 -12.92 -5.96
C LYS A 22 12.30 -13.96 -5.43
N LEU A 23 12.74 -15.21 -5.42
CA LEU A 23 12.13 -16.27 -4.64
C LEU A 23 12.68 -16.16 -3.20
N PHE A 24 11.80 -16.17 -2.20
CA PHE A 24 12.23 -16.41 -0.83
C PHE A 24 12.15 -17.90 -0.59
N GLU A 25 13.30 -18.51 -0.29
CA GLU A 25 13.43 -19.93 0.03
C GLU A 25 12.93 -20.21 1.45
N GLU A 26 11.68 -19.83 1.73
CA GLU A 26 11.03 -20.05 3.03
C GLU A 26 9.62 -20.56 2.79
N ARG A 27 9.21 -21.50 3.64
CA ARG A 27 7.86 -22.04 3.65
C ARG A 27 7.18 -21.70 4.96
N PHE A 28 5.90 -21.39 4.88
CA PHE A 28 5.07 -21.11 6.05
C PHE A 28 3.83 -21.98 6.01
N LEU A 29 3.57 -22.68 7.11
CA LEU A 29 2.28 -23.30 7.41
C LEU A 29 1.34 -22.21 7.90
N ILE A 30 0.18 -22.09 7.29
CA ILE A 30 -0.90 -21.21 7.76
C ILE A 30 -2.07 -22.11 8.08
N ALA A 31 -2.58 -22.01 9.31
CA ALA A 31 -3.74 -22.75 9.77
C ALA A 31 -4.77 -21.81 10.39
N ASP A 32 -6.03 -21.99 10.02
CA ASP A 32 -7.17 -21.38 10.68
C ASP A 32 -7.86 -22.42 11.55
N ILE A 33 -8.16 -22.03 12.78
CA ILE A 33 -8.87 -22.88 13.73
C ILE A 33 -10.06 -22.14 14.31
N GLU A 34 -11.16 -22.83 14.54
CA GLU A 34 -12.24 -22.35 15.40
C GLU A 34 -11.88 -22.66 16.85
N LEU A 35 -11.85 -21.62 17.69
CA LEU A 35 -11.54 -21.77 19.11
C LEU A 35 -12.35 -20.79 19.96
N LYS A 36 -13.26 -21.35 20.76
CA LYS A 36 -14.04 -20.58 21.74
C LYS A 36 -13.20 -20.33 22.98
N ALA A 37 -12.37 -19.31 22.92
CA ALA A 37 -11.50 -18.88 24.01
C ALA A 37 -11.54 -17.36 24.20
N ASP A 38 -11.40 -16.94 25.45
CA ASP A 38 -11.24 -15.52 25.81
C ASP A 38 -9.78 -15.08 25.61
N PHE A 39 -9.28 -15.20 24.36
CA PHE A 39 -8.00 -14.62 23.99
C PHE A 39 -8.16 -13.15 23.64
N PRO A 40 -7.20 -12.29 24.06
CA PRO A 40 -7.20 -10.89 23.64
C PRO A 40 -7.15 -10.80 22.11
N SER A 41 -7.88 -9.82 21.57
CA SER A 41 -7.86 -9.49 20.14
C SER A 41 -6.59 -8.73 19.80
N GLU A 42 -5.44 -9.41 19.89
CA GLU A 42 -4.13 -8.88 19.57
C GLU A 42 -3.40 -9.76 18.56
N ARG A 43 -2.46 -9.16 17.85
CA ARG A 43 -1.55 -9.88 16.95
C ARG A 43 -0.28 -10.21 17.72
N ARG A 44 -0.07 -11.49 18.03
CA ARG A 44 1.14 -11.97 18.70
C ARG A 44 2.13 -12.47 17.68
N PHE A 45 3.34 -11.93 17.72
CA PHE A 45 4.44 -12.35 16.85
C PHE A 45 5.62 -12.79 17.71
N TRP A 46 6.10 -14.00 17.48
CA TRP A 46 7.28 -14.56 18.14
C TRP A 46 8.40 -14.73 17.13
N PHE A 47 9.57 -14.14 17.42
CA PHE A 47 10.76 -14.28 16.59
C PHE A 47 11.54 -15.58 16.86
N GLU A 48 11.45 -16.10 18.09
CA GLU A 48 12.09 -17.35 18.52
C GLU A 48 11.25 -18.00 19.66
N PRO A 49 10.03 -18.49 19.39
CA PRO A 49 9.17 -19.13 20.37
C PRO A 49 9.74 -20.46 20.88
N THR A 50 9.52 -20.75 22.16
CA THR A 50 9.92 -22.02 22.79
C THR A 50 9.18 -23.24 22.24
N PHE A 51 7.96 -23.05 21.72
CA PHE A 51 7.13 -24.10 21.14
C PHE A 51 7.48 -24.45 19.68
N HIS A 52 8.31 -23.62 19.03
CA HIS A 52 8.66 -23.73 17.61
C HIS A 52 10.08 -23.19 17.37
N ALA A 53 11.07 -23.95 17.86
CA ALA A 53 12.45 -23.51 18.02
C ALA A 53 13.12 -23.04 16.71
N GLY A 54 13.85 -21.92 16.80
CA GLY A 54 14.63 -21.35 15.70
C GLY A 54 13.80 -20.77 14.55
N GLN A 55 12.48 -20.71 14.68
CA GLN A 55 11.55 -20.35 13.61
C GLN A 55 10.47 -19.39 14.12
N SER A 56 10.07 -18.43 13.29
CA SER A 56 9.05 -17.46 13.69
C SER A 56 7.64 -18.06 13.73
N ALA A 57 6.78 -17.48 14.58
CA ALA A 57 5.36 -17.81 14.67
C ALA A 57 4.51 -16.55 14.80
N LEU A 58 3.30 -16.60 14.23
CA LEU A 58 2.29 -15.56 14.35
C LEU A 58 0.96 -16.15 14.78
N LEU A 59 0.24 -15.45 15.66
CA LEU A 59 -1.13 -15.75 16.04
C LEU A 59 -1.94 -14.45 15.98
N HIS A 60 -3.11 -14.49 15.37
CA HIS A 60 -4.10 -13.41 15.47
C HIS A 60 -5.53 -13.92 15.39
N LYS A 61 -6.44 -13.21 16.06
CA LYS A 61 -7.87 -13.47 16.01
C LYS A 61 -8.48 -12.85 14.75
N GLN A 62 -9.31 -13.62 14.05
CA GLN A 62 -10.20 -13.22 12.96
C GLN A 62 -11.65 -13.14 13.49
N PRO A 63 -12.62 -12.65 12.69
CA PRO A 63 -14.04 -12.78 13.04
C PRO A 63 -14.47 -14.21 13.35
N ASP A 64 -15.62 -14.35 14.01
CA ASP A 64 -16.30 -15.64 14.20
C ASP A 64 -15.48 -16.70 14.97
N ASP A 65 -14.71 -16.27 15.97
CA ASP A 65 -13.85 -17.12 16.81
C ASP A 65 -12.81 -17.95 16.04
N ILE A 66 -12.47 -17.50 14.82
CA ILE A 66 -11.37 -18.05 14.05
C ILE A 66 -10.05 -17.44 14.52
N TYR A 67 -9.03 -18.28 14.70
CA TYR A 67 -7.66 -17.87 14.97
C TYR A 67 -6.76 -18.36 13.86
N ARG A 68 -5.97 -17.44 13.29
CA ARG A 68 -4.95 -17.77 12.30
C ARG A 68 -3.60 -17.91 12.94
N ILE A 69 -2.95 -19.03 12.66
CA ILE A 69 -1.60 -19.38 13.10
C ILE A 69 -0.71 -19.51 11.87
N ASP A 70 0.37 -18.72 11.83
CA ASP A 70 1.42 -18.87 10.82
C ASP A 70 2.67 -19.43 11.49
N LEU A 71 3.21 -20.54 11.00
CA LEU A 71 4.45 -21.16 11.46
C LEU A 71 5.45 -21.23 10.32
N GLN A 72 6.63 -20.65 10.53
CA GLN A 72 7.73 -20.79 9.57
C GLN A 72 8.24 -22.24 9.60
N LEU A 73 8.32 -22.94 8.47
CA LEU A 73 8.77 -24.34 8.40
C LEU A 73 10.20 -24.50 7.87
N GLY A 74 10.74 -23.51 7.18
CA GLY A 74 12.01 -23.58 6.46
C GLY A 74 11.87 -24.15 5.04
N TRP A 75 12.93 -24.08 4.24
CA TRP A 75 12.87 -24.43 2.81
C TRP A 75 12.63 -25.93 2.54
N ASP A 76 13.26 -26.79 3.33
CA ASP A 76 13.27 -28.24 3.12
C ASP A 76 11.94 -28.92 3.51
N ALA A 77 11.00 -28.17 4.10
CA ALA A 77 9.74 -28.69 4.60
C ALA A 77 8.76 -29.02 3.46
N ASP A 78 8.45 -30.30 3.22
CA ASP A 78 7.55 -30.72 2.14
C ASP A 78 6.10 -30.23 2.37
N PRO A 79 5.52 -29.41 1.46
CA PRO A 79 4.18 -28.88 1.62
C PRO A 79 3.08 -29.94 1.72
N GLU A 80 3.21 -31.07 1.01
CA GLU A 80 2.20 -32.12 1.02
C GLU A 80 2.19 -32.89 2.34
N VAL A 81 3.39 -33.09 2.91
CA VAL A 81 3.56 -33.74 4.21
C VAL A 81 3.13 -32.80 5.34
N GLU A 82 3.59 -31.54 5.31
CA GLU A 82 3.34 -30.59 6.40
C GLU A 82 1.88 -30.14 6.51
N ARG A 83 1.07 -30.32 5.46
CA ARG A 83 -0.39 -30.08 5.51
C ARG A 83 -1.19 -31.24 6.10
N GLN A 84 -0.60 -32.41 6.30
CA GLN A 84 -1.33 -33.56 6.85
C GLN A 84 -1.73 -33.29 8.31
N PRO A 85 -2.95 -33.67 8.73
CA PRO A 85 -3.41 -33.45 10.10
C PRO A 85 -2.46 -34.00 11.18
N GLU A 86 -1.80 -35.13 10.95
CA GLU A 86 -0.81 -35.68 11.88
C GLU A 86 0.40 -34.77 12.15
N ASN A 87 0.71 -33.86 11.23
CA ASN A 87 1.80 -32.88 11.37
C ASN A 87 1.29 -31.53 11.86
N VAL A 88 0.10 -31.11 11.40
CA VAL A 88 -0.50 -29.81 11.70
C VAL A 88 -1.02 -29.75 13.13
N LEU A 89 -1.80 -30.74 13.56
CA LEU A 89 -2.47 -30.71 14.87
C LEU A 89 -1.47 -30.63 16.04
N PRO A 90 -0.38 -31.44 16.09
CA PRO A 90 0.60 -31.34 17.17
C PRO A 90 1.39 -30.02 17.16
N ARG A 91 1.49 -29.33 16.02
CA ARG A 91 2.09 -27.99 15.96
C ARG A 91 1.16 -26.96 16.60
N ILE A 92 -0.13 -26.99 16.25
CA ILE A 92 -1.15 -26.09 16.80
C ILE A 92 -1.32 -26.31 18.31
N GLU A 93 -1.38 -27.56 18.76
CA GLU A 93 -1.47 -27.89 20.19
C GLU A 93 -0.33 -27.30 21.01
N ARG A 94 0.90 -27.31 20.47
CA ARG A 94 2.07 -26.69 21.11
C ARG A 94 1.98 -25.17 21.17
N VAL A 95 1.41 -24.53 20.15
CA VAL A 95 1.21 -23.07 20.12
C VAL A 95 0.17 -22.65 21.17
N LEU A 96 -0.93 -23.39 21.27
CA LEU A 96 -2.05 -23.04 22.15
C LEU A 96 -1.91 -23.58 23.59
N GLY A 97 -1.10 -24.64 23.78
CA GLY A 97 -1.03 -25.39 25.04
C GLY A 97 -2.28 -26.22 25.35
N ARG A 98 -3.11 -26.52 24.34
CA ARG A 98 -4.41 -27.21 24.46
C ARG A 98 -4.82 -27.84 23.12
N SER A 99 -5.79 -28.74 23.15
CA SER A 99 -6.24 -29.54 22.00
C SER A 99 -7.73 -29.40 21.66
N ASP A 100 -8.47 -28.55 22.37
CA ASP A 100 -9.91 -28.32 22.16
C ASP A 100 -10.13 -27.14 21.21
N PHE A 101 -9.84 -27.40 19.92
CA PHE A 101 -10.09 -26.52 18.79
C PHE A 101 -10.55 -27.36 17.59
N GLU A 102 -11.18 -26.72 16.61
CA GLU A 102 -11.50 -27.36 15.32
C GLU A 102 -10.63 -26.76 14.23
N LEU A 103 -10.03 -27.61 13.38
CA LEU A 103 -9.24 -27.15 12.24
C LEU A 103 -10.19 -26.79 11.09
N ASP A 104 -10.25 -25.51 10.74
CA ASP A 104 -11.08 -25.00 9.64
C ASP A 104 -10.34 -25.11 8.30
N TRP A 105 -9.09 -24.63 8.28
CA TRP A 105 -8.32 -24.55 7.05
C TRP A 105 -6.82 -24.68 7.30
N VAL A 106 -6.08 -25.26 6.35
CA VAL A 106 -4.62 -25.30 6.38
C VAL A 106 -4.02 -25.21 4.99
N SER A 107 -2.89 -24.51 4.88
CA SER A 107 -2.12 -24.43 3.66
C SER A 107 -0.64 -24.19 3.96
N VAL A 108 0.23 -24.51 3.00
CA VAL A 108 1.66 -24.23 3.05
C VAL A 108 2.02 -23.36 1.86
N TYR A 109 2.61 -22.19 2.13
CA TYR A 109 2.97 -21.20 1.13
C TYR A 109 4.47 -21.03 1.01
N THR A 110 4.91 -20.76 -0.22
CA THR A 110 6.23 -20.19 -0.51
C THR A 110 6.04 -18.76 -0.97
N PHE A 111 6.80 -17.84 -0.38
CA PHE A 111 6.69 -16.42 -0.72
C PHE A 111 7.60 -16.04 -1.89
N GLN A 112 7.05 -15.22 -2.77
CA GLN A 112 7.74 -14.70 -3.94
C GLN A 112 7.53 -13.19 -3.98
N CYS A 113 8.59 -12.45 -4.31
CA CYS A 113 8.47 -11.06 -4.71
C CYS A 113 8.89 -10.94 -6.16
N ARG A 114 7.93 -10.77 -7.05
CA ARG A 114 8.14 -10.75 -8.50
C ARG A 114 7.25 -9.71 -9.13
N ARG A 115 7.67 -9.17 -10.27
CA ARG A 115 6.84 -8.33 -11.11
C ARG A 115 7.21 -8.48 -12.58
N LEU A 116 6.28 -8.11 -13.45
CA LEU A 116 6.60 -7.91 -14.86
C LEU A 116 7.56 -6.72 -15.03
N GLU A 117 8.35 -6.75 -16.10
CA GLU A 117 9.19 -5.61 -16.50
C GLU A 117 8.33 -4.41 -16.89
N ARG A 118 7.26 -4.66 -17.66
CA ARG A 118 6.22 -3.70 -18.04
C ARG A 118 4.84 -4.27 -17.71
N PHE A 119 3.94 -3.43 -17.22
CA PHE A 119 2.54 -3.74 -16.95
C PHE A 119 1.64 -3.43 -18.15
N VAL A 120 2.07 -2.54 -19.05
CA VAL A 120 1.32 -2.19 -20.28
C VAL A 120 1.97 -2.83 -21.50
N HIS A 121 1.18 -3.65 -22.20
CA HIS A 121 1.54 -4.32 -23.44
C HIS A 121 0.48 -4.00 -24.51
N ASP A 122 0.64 -2.86 -25.18
CA ASP A 122 -0.34 -2.32 -26.13
C ASP A 122 -1.75 -2.26 -25.51
N ARG A 123 -2.70 -3.06 -26.00
CA ARG A 123 -4.09 -3.09 -25.49
C ARG A 123 -4.31 -4.07 -24.34
N VAL A 124 -3.25 -4.69 -23.82
CA VAL A 124 -3.28 -5.59 -22.66
C VAL A 124 -2.58 -4.91 -21.48
N ILE A 125 -3.28 -4.75 -20.37
CA ILE A 125 -2.75 -4.09 -19.16
C ILE A 125 -2.89 -5.06 -17.99
N PHE A 126 -1.79 -5.30 -17.28
CA PHE A 126 -1.75 -6.16 -16.10
C PHE A 126 -1.97 -5.36 -14.82
N VAL A 127 -2.79 -5.92 -13.92
CA VAL A 127 -3.23 -5.29 -12.68
C VAL A 127 -3.14 -6.29 -11.51
N GLY A 128 -2.66 -5.83 -10.36
CA GLY A 128 -2.53 -6.64 -9.14
C GLY A 128 -1.61 -7.84 -9.33
N ASP A 129 -1.99 -8.99 -8.75
CA ASP A 129 -1.18 -10.22 -8.74
C ASP A 129 -0.82 -10.78 -10.14
N SER A 130 -1.52 -10.35 -11.19
CA SER A 130 -1.13 -10.67 -12.57
C SER A 130 0.14 -9.92 -13.02
N ALA A 131 0.38 -8.73 -12.45
CA ALA A 131 1.49 -7.82 -12.75
C ALA A 131 2.63 -7.92 -11.73
N HIS A 132 2.31 -8.09 -10.45
CA HIS A 132 3.28 -8.14 -9.35
C HIS A 132 2.76 -8.94 -8.17
N VAL A 133 3.64 -9.72 -7.55
CA VAL A 133 3.38 -10.45 -6.30
C VAL A 133 4.41 -10.04 -5.28
N VAL A 134 3.98 -9.93 -4.02
CA VAL A 134 4.84 -9.60 -2.90
C VAL A 134 4.56 -10.54 -1.74
N SER A 135 5.55 -10.68 -0.86
CA SER A 135 5.36 -11.37 0.42
C SER A 135 4.21 -10.71 1.23
N PRO A 136 3.38 -11.51 1.94
CA PRO A 136 2.14 -11.04 2.56
C PRO A 136 2.34 -10.06 3.72
N PHE A 137 3.57 -9.94 4.21
CA PHE A 137 3.88 -9.08 5.35
C PHE A 137 3.67 -7.60 5.01
N GLY A 138 2.86 -6.93 5.83
CA GLY A 138 2.48 -5.52 5.63
C GLY A 138 1.28 -5.32 4.72
N ALA A 139 0.53 -6.37 4.37
CA ALA A 139 -0.70 -6.29 3.58
C ALA A 139 -0.53 -5.57 2.23
N ARG A 140 0.61 -5.77 1.55
CA ARG A 140 1.00 -4.99 0.36
C ARG A 140 0.45 -5.51 -0.97
N GLY A 141 0.21 -6.81 -1.12
CA GLY A 141 -0.27 -7.39 -2.38
C GLY A 141 -1.65 -6.87 -2.77
N GLY A 142 -2.67 -7.14 -1.94
CA GLY A 142 -4.04 -6.66 -2.16
C GLY A 142 -4.15 -5.14 -2.25
N ASN A 143 -3.49 -4.40 -1.34
CA ASN A 143 -3.47 -2.94 -1.40
C ASN A 143 -2.78 -2.41 -2.67
N GLY A 144 -1.72 -3.09 -3.14
CA GLY A 144 -1.05 -2.77 -4.39
C GLY A 144 -2.00 -2.90 -5.59
N GLY A 145 -2.77 -3.97 -5.66
CA GLY A 145 -3.79 -4.16 -6.71
C GLY A 145 -4.91 -3.11 -6.66
N ILE A 146 -5.37 -2.70 -5.48
CA ILE A 146 -6.35 -1.61 -5.34
C ILE A 146 -5.76 -0.29 -5.87
N GLN A 147 -4.53 0.03 -5.49
CA GLN A 147 -3.83 1.24 -5.97
C GLN A 147 -3.56 1.20 -7.48
N ASP A 148 -3.36 0.01 -8.07
CA ASP A 148 -3.23 -0.13 -9.52
C ASP A 148 -4.53 0.29 -10.22
N VAL A 149 -5.67 -0.22 -9.74
CA VAL A 149 -6.99 0.11 -10.31
C VAL A 149 -7.31 1.59 -10.14
N ASP A 150 -7.03 2.16 -8.97
CA ASP A 150 -7.25 3.58 -8.69
C ASP A 150 -6.44 4.48 -9.64
N ASN A 151 -5.17 4.14 -9.86
CA ASN A 151 -4.30 4.85 -10.79
C ASN A 151 -4.72 4.69 -12.26
N LEU A 152 -5.13 3.47 -12.67
CA LEU A 152 -5.49 3.15 -14.04
C LEU A 152 -6.87 3.68 -14.44
N GLY A 153 -7.84 3.61 -13.53
CA GLY A 153 -9.26 3.80 -13.83
C GLY A 153 -9.56 5.15 -14.48
N TRP A 154 -9.06 6.23 -13.89
CA TRP A 154 -9.28 7.58 -14.41
C TRP A 154 -8.53 7.82 -15.73
N LYS A 155 -7.32 7.28 -15.89
CA LYS A 155 -6.51 7.39 -17.11
C LYS A 155 -7.19 6.70 -18.28
N LEU A 156 -7.64 5.46 -18.04
CA LEU A 156 -8.37 4.68 -19.04
C LEU A 156 -9.68 5.36 -19.41
N ALA A 157 -10.43 5.88 -18.44
CA ALA A 157 -11.64 6.64 -18.70
C ALA A 157 -11.37 7.91 -19.53
N ALA A 158 -10.29 8.64 -19.26
CA ALA A 158 -9.92 9.83 -20.02
C ALA A 158 -9.58 9.49 -21.48
N VAL A 159 -8.82 8.41 -21.72
CA VAL A 159 -8.49 7.94 -23.07
C VAL A 159 -9.74 7.48 -23.83
N LEU A 160 -10.58 6.64 -23.21
CA LEU A 160 -11.80 6.13 -23.85
C LEU A 160 -12.80 7.23 -24.19
N LYS A 161 -12.85 8.31 -23.40
CA LYS A 161 -13.71 9.49 -23.66
C LYS A 161 -13.10 10.48 -24.66
N GLY A 162 -11.89 10.22 -25.18
CA GLY A 162 -11.18 11.14 -26.08
C GLY A 162 -10.65 12.40 -25.38
N HIS A 163 -10.58 12.38 -24.05
CA HIS A 163 -10.02 13.47 -23.25
C HIS A 163 -8.50 13.35 -23.06
N ALA A 164 -7.87 12.23 -23.37
CA ALA A 164 -6.42 12.09 -23.27
C ALA A 164 -5.89 11.19 -24.40
N PRO A 165 -4.63 11.38 -24.84
CA PRO A 165 -4.02 10.46 -25.79
C PRO A 165 -3.73 9.10 -25.15
N GLU A 166 -3.62 8.05 -25.97
CA GLU A 166 -3.27 6.70 -25.49
C GLU A 166 -1.93 6.67 -24.71
N ALA A 167 -1.02 7.61 -25.00
CA ALA A 167 0.24 7.80 -24.28
C ALA A 167 0.07 8.04 -22.76
N LEU A 168 -1.10 8.51 -22.30
CA LEU A 168 -1.39 8.61 -20.86
C LEU A 168 -1.34 7.23 -20.18
N LEU A 169 -1.72 6.16 -20.87
CA LEU A 169 -1.68 4.81 -20.31
C LEU A 169 -0.25 4.32 -20.06
N SER A 170 0.74 4.80 -20.83
CA SER A 170 2.15 4.49 -20.56
C SER A 170 2.59 4.98 -19.18
N SER A 171 2.00 6.06 -18.66
CA SER A 171 2.30 6.53 -17.30
C SER A 171 1.83 5.58 -16.20
N TYR A 172 0.85 4.71 -16.45
CA TYR A 172 0.45 3.66 -15.49
C TYR A 172 1.59 2.67 -15.29
N ASP A 173 2.33 2.37 -16.36
CA ASP A 173 3.53 1.52 -16.32
C ASP A 173 4.55 2.09 -15.32
N ASP A 174 5.02 3.32 -15.58
CA ASP A 174 6.05 3.98 -14.77
C ASP A 174 5.62 4.15 -13.30
N GLU A 175 4.39 4.63 -13.08
CA GLU A 175 3.88 4.94 -11.75
C GLU A 175 3.65 3.67 -10.92
N ARG A 176 3.12 2.59 -11.52
CA ARG A 176 2.81 1.36 -10.78
C ARG A 176 3.96 0.37 -10.71
N ILE A 177 4.92 0.41 -11.63
CA ILE A 177 6.21 -0.24 -11.47
C ILE A 177 6.93 0.32 -10.24
N ARG A 178 6.96 1.64 -10.07
CA ARG A 178 7.55 2.26 -8.87
C ARG A 178 6.86 1.78 -7.59
N GLY A 179 5.52 1.76 -7.57
CA GLY A 179 4.75 1.24 -6.44
C GLY A 179 5.05 -0.24 -6.13
N ALA A 180 5.15 -1.07 -7.17
CA ALA A 180 5.52 -2.47 -7.04
C ALA A 180 6.95 -2.64 -6.50
N ASP A 181 7.93 -1.88 -7.00
CA ASP A 181 9.31 -1.90 -6.51
C ASP A 181 9.41 -1.46 -5.05
N GLU A 182 8.68 -0.41 -4.66
CA GLU A 182 8.61 0.02 -3.26
C GLU A 182 8.03 -1.09 -2.36
N ASN A 183 6.96 -1.74 -2.79
CA ASN A 183 6.34 -2.84 -2.06
C ASN A 183 7.27 -4.05 -1.95
N ILE A 184 7.92 -4.46 -3.06
CA ILE A 184 8.91 -5.54 -3.06
C ILE A 184 10.05 -5.22 -2.10
N ALA A 185 10.60 -4.00 -2.11
CA ALA A 185 11.68 -3.61 -1.22
C ALA A 185 11.26 -3.62 0.26
N ASN A 186 10.07 -3.09 0.58
CA ASN A 186 9.55 -3.10 1.94
C ASN A 186 9.26 -4.51 2.46
N SER A 187 8.57 -5.33 1.67
CA SER A 187 8.26 -6.73 2.03
C SER A 187 9.54 -7.56 2.17
N SER A 188 10.55 -7.32 1.33
CA SER A 188 11.86 -7.99 1.45
C SER A 188 12.56 -7.65 2.77
N ARG A 189 12.58 -6.36 3.17
CA ARG A 189 13.17 -5.93 4.44
C ARG A 189 12.43 -6.50 5.65
N ALA A 190 11.10 -6.55 5.60
CA ALA A 190 10.31 -7.17 6.66
C ALA A 190 10.64 -8.67 6.77
N THR A 191 10.64 -9.37 5.64
CA THR A 191 10.95 -10.81 5.58
C THR A 191 12.33 -11.11 6.17
N ASN A 192 13.37 -10.37 5.80
CA ASN A 192 14.71 -10.57 6.35
C ASN A 192 14.80 -10.27 7.86
N PHE A 193 14.00 -9.32 8.37
CA PHE A 193 13.96 -9.03 9.81
C PHE A 193 13.26 -10.15 10.58
N MET A 194 12.17 -10.72 10.06
CA MET A 194 11.44 -11.81 10.71
C MET A 194 12.20 -13.14 10.61
N THR A 195 12.82 -13.38 9.47
CA THR A 195 13.56 -14.59 9.15
C THR A 195 14.98 -14.21 8.71
N PRO A 196 15.90 -13.98 9.66
CA PRO A 196 17.30 -13.68 9.37
C PRO A 196 17.97 -14.83 8.61
N LYS A 197 18.72 -14.49 7.55
CA LYS A 197 19.41 -15.46 6.69
C LYS A 197 20.89 -15.64 7.05
N SER A 198 21.40 -14.81 7.93
CA SER A 198 22.78 -14.86 8.42
C SER A 198 22.86 -14.62 9.92
N ALA A 199 23.96 -15.08 10.54
CA ALA A 199 24.22 -14.82 11.95
C ALA A 199 24.27 -13.31 12.26
N MET A 200 24.78 -12.49 11.33
CA MET A 200 24.83 -11.04 11.50
C MET A 200 23.44 -10.39 11.47
N GLU A 201 22.57 -10.83 10.54
CA GLU A 201 21.18 -10.38 10.52
C GLU A 201 20.44 -10.81 11.80
N LYS A 202 20.73 -12.01 12.33
CA LYS A 202 20.17 -12.48 13.60
C LYS A 202 20.60 -11.58 14.77
N ILE A 203 21.90 -11.32 14.91
CA ILE A 203 22.44 -10.43 15.95
C ILE A 203 21.81 -9.04 15.83
N LEU A 204 21.76 -8.45 14.63
CA LEU A 204 21.14 -7.14 14.43
C LEU A 204 19.67 -7.14 14.89
N ARG A 205 18.88 -8.16 14.50
CA ARG A 205 17.48 -8.28 14.90
C ARG A 205 17.35 -8.38 16.42
N ASP A 206 18.13 -9.25 17.04
CA ASP A 206 18.05 -9.52 18.48
C ASP A 206 18.42 -8.27 19.30
N GLU A 207 19.50 -7.58 18.94
CA GLU A 207 19.89 -6.31 19.57
C GLU A 207 18.86 -5.19 19.35
N VAL A 208 18.23 -5.14 18.17
CA VAL A 208 17.12 -4.19 17.92
C VAL A 208 15.93 -4.48 18.83
N LEU A 209 15.58 -5.75 19.05
CA LEU A 209 14.47 -6.15 19.91
C LEU A 209 14.77 -5.85 21.38
N ASP A 210 15.98 -6.16 21.85
CA ASP A 210 16.42 -5.89 23.22
C ASP A 210 16.40 -4.37 23.51
N LEU A 211 16.98 -3.56 22.62
CA LEU A 211 17.00 -2.11 22.76
C LEU A 211 15.60 -1.47 22.62
N ALA A 212 14.69 -2.06 21.85
CA ALA A 212 13.36 -1.48 21.61
C ALA A 212 12.50 -1.38 22.88
N GLY A 213 12.78 -2.18 23.92
CA GLY A 213 12.12 -2.05 25.22
C GLY A 213 12.30 -0.65 25.83
N GLU A 214 13.51 -0.10 25.74
CA GLU A 214 13.90 1.13 26.45
C GLU A 214 14.15 2.32 25.52
N MET A 215 14.60 2.07 24.29
CA MET A 215 15.12 3.11 23.39
C MET A 215 14.15 3.45 22.24
N PRO A 216 13.63 4.68 22.16
CA PRO A 216 12.67 5.08 21.11
C PRO A 216 13.18 4.92 19.68
N PHE A 217 14.48 5.07 19.44
CA PHE A 217 15.04 4.92 18.10
C PHE A 217 15.03 3.45 17.64
N ALA A 218 15.28 2.50 18.54
CA ALA A 218 15.29 1.07 18.23
C ALA A 218 13.88 0.55 17.91
N ARG A 219 12.84 1.08 18.57
CA ARG A 219 11.43 0.79 18.24
C ARG A 219 11.09 1.06 16.78
N ARG A 220 11.70 2.08 16.17
CA ARG A 220 11.50 2.40 14.76
C ARG A 220 12.18 1.39 13.82
N LEU A 221 13.18 0.65 14.30
CA LEU A 221 13.90 -0.36 13.53
C LEU A 221 13.20 -1.73 13.54
N VAL A 222 12.33 -1.99 14.54
CA VAL A 222 11.49 -3.20 14.57
C VAL A 222 10.61 -3.25 13.31
N ASN A 223 10.69 -4.35 12.57
CA ASN A 223 9.98 -4.50 11.30
C ASN A 223 9.36 -5.89 11.14
N SER A 224 8.15 -6.07 11.68
CA SER A 224 7.32 -7.27 11.53
C SER A 224 6.28 -7.16 10.39
N GLY A 225 6.55 -6.30 9.40
CA GLY A 225 5.65 -6.02 8.28
C GLY A 225 4.92 -4.69 8.43
N ARG A 226 5.60 -3.59 8.06
CA ARG A 226 4.99 -2.27 7.98
C ARG A 226 3.86 -2.26 6.94
N LEU A 227 2.70 -1.77 7.36
CA LEU A 227 1.51 -1.67 6.51
C LEU A 227 1.79 -0.91 5.22
N SER A 228 1.09 -1.32 4.17
CA SER A 228 1.11 -0.65 2.86
C SER A 228 0.73 0.82 3.01
N VAL A 229 1.44 1.68 2.27
CA VAL A 229 1.13 3.10 2.15
C VAL A 229 1.05 3.44 0.66
N PRO A 230 0.34 4.52 0.26
CA PRO A 230 0.39 4.99 -1.11
C PRO A 230 1.80 5.43 -1.50
N CYS A 231 2.23 5.07 -2.70
CA CYS A 231 3.58 5.36 -3.20
C CYS A 231 3.70 6.83 -3.65
N SER A 232 4.86 7.45 -3.41
CA SER A 232 5.15 8.78 -3.98
C SER A 232 5.54 8.69 -5.46
N LEU A 233 4.87 9.51 -6.27
CA LEU A 233 5.10 9.68 -7.70
C LEU A 233 5.98 10.90 -8.02
N ALA A 234 6.64 11.46 -7.01
CA ALA A 234 7.50 12.64 -7.18
C ALA A 234 8.58 12.41 -8.26
N GLY A 235 8.78 13.41 -9.12
CA GLY A 235 9.73 13.34 -10.23
C GLY A 235 9.28 12.48 -11.43
N LEU A 236 8.06 11.92 -11.43
CA LEU A 236 7.49 11.28 -12.63
C LEU A 236 6.88 12.32 -13.59
N PRO A 237 6.61 11.94 -14.86
CA PRO A 237 6.30 12.91 -15.91
C PRO A 237 5.00 13.70 -15.74
N LEU A 238 3.97 13.16 -15.08
CA LEU A 238 2.65 13.80 -14.95
C LEU A 238 2.59 14.93 -13.91
N GLN A 239 3.65 15.08 -13.12
CA GLN A 239 3.75 15.94 -11.96
C GLN A 239 4.52 17.19 -12.38
N THR A 240 3.99 18.37 -12.09
CA THR A 240 4.66 19.66 -12.34
C THR A 240 5.52 19.98 -11.12
N PRO A 241 6.86 20.04 -11.25
CA PRO A 241 7.74 20.32 -10.12
C PRO A 241 7.46 21.68 -9.49
N SER A 242 7.59 21.76 -8.16
CA SER A 242 7.44 23.01 -7.41
C SER A 242 8.39 23.02 -6.21
N ALA A 243 9.36 23.94 -6.21
CA ALA A 243 10.35 24.05 -5.14
C ALA A 243 9.77 24.67 -3.85
N ASP A 244 8.62 25.33 -3.98
CA ASP A 244 7.93 26.05 -2.90
C ASP A 244 6.85 25.21 -2.20
N ALA A 245 6.60 24.00 -2.69
CA ALA A 245 5.53 23.17 -2.20
C ALA A 245 5.82 22.62 -0.79
N VAL A 246 4.85 22.76 0.12
CA VAL A 246 4.90 22.11 1.44
C VAL A 246 4.66 20.60 1.29
N LEU A 247 3.69 20.22 0.45
CA LEU A 247 3.49 18.85 0.00
C LEU A 247 3.97 18.71 -1.45
N GLU A 248 5.03 17.94 -1.66
CA GLU A 248 5.69 17.80 -2.96
C GLU A 248 4.74 17.20 -4.03
N PRO A 249 4.68 17.77 -5.25
CA PRO A 249 3.97 17.16 -6.38
C PRO A 249 4.39 15.71 -6.63
N GLY A 250 3.41 14.83 -6.77
CA GLY A 250 3.55 13.38 -6.80
C GLY A 250 3.28 12.71 -5.46
N SER A 251 3.21 13.46 -4.36
CA SER A 251 2.78 12.90 -3.08
C SER A 251 1.29 12.53 -3.11
N PRO A 252 0.87 11.45 -2.44
CA PRO A 252 -0.54 11.23 -2.13
C PRO A 252 -1.04 12.33 -1.21
N CYS A 253 -2.30 12.73 -1.38
CA CYS A 253 -2.95 13.66 -0.47
C CYS A 253 -2.96 13.09 0.96
N LYS A 254 -2.65 13.96 1.93
CA LYS A 254 -2.79 13.65 3.35
C LYS A 254 -4.18 14.03 3.80
N ASP A 255 -4.86 13.14 4.51
CA ASP A 255 -6.17 13.48 5.08
C ASP A 255 -6.03 14.56 6.15
N ALA A 256 -7.13 15.12 6.65
CA ALA A 256 -7.16 15.97 7.83
C ALA A 256 -8.60 16.07 8.35
N PRO A 257 -8.81 16.11 9.68
CA PRO A 257 -10.13 16.42 10.22
C PRO A 257 -10.47 17.89 9.95
N LEU A 258 -11.66 18.13 9.41
CA LEU A 258 -12.19 19.45 9.07
C LEU A 258 -13.61 19.59 9.62
N ARG A 259 -14.15 20.81 9.56
CA ARG A 259 -15.56 21.09 9.83
C ARG A 259 -16.23 21.66 8.59
N LYS A 260 -17.39 21.14 8.24
CA LYS A 260 -18.22 21.63 7.14
C LYS A 260 -19.65 21.81 7.62
N ASP A 261 -20.19 23.02 7.49
CA ASP A 261 -21.55 23.36 7.92
C ASP A 261 -21.87 22.94 9.38
N GLY A 262 -20.85 22.94 10.25
CA GLY A 262 -20.97 22.54 11.66
C GLY A 262 -20.67 21.07 11.96
N GLU A 263 -20.55 20.22 10.95
CA GLU A 263 -20.29 18.78 11.10
C GLU A 263 -18.81 18.43 10.90
N ASP A 264 -18.32 17.44 11.64
CA ASP A 264 -16.95 16.93 11.50
C ASP A 264 -16.85 16.05 10.24
N VAL A 265 -15.90 16.39 9.37
CA VAL A 265 -15.65 15.70 8.09
C VAL A 265 -14.16 15.45 7.88
N TRP A 266 -13.83 14.65 6.86
CA TRP A 266 -12.45 14.35 6.46
C TRP A 266 -12.13 14.97 5.10
N LEU A 267 -10.95 15.56 4.97
CA LEU A 267 -10.50 16.26 3.76
C LEU A 267 -10.55 15.38 2.51
N LEU A 268 -10.05 14.15 2.57
CA LEU A 268 -10.00 13.29 1.37
C LEU A 268 -11.39 13.02 0.80
N ASN A 269 -12.40 12.93 1.67
CA ASN A 269 -13.80 12.73 1.27
C ASN A 269 -14.41 13.95 0.56
N GLN A 270 -13.72 15.09 0.53
CA GLN A 270 -14.17 16.31 -0.15
C GLN A 270 -13.57 16.48 -1.56
N LEU A 271 -12.56 15.68 -1.94
CA LEU A 271 -11.83 15.85 -3.21
C LEU A 271 -12.63 15.45 -4.46
N GLY A 272 -13.58 14.51 -4.32
CA GLY A 272 -14.38 13.98 -5.43
C GLY A 272 -13.60 13.09 -6.41
N ASP A 273 -14.20 12.78 -7.54
CA ASP A 273 -13.70 11.78 -8.52
C ASP A 273 -12.98 12.41 -9.74
N GLY A 274 -12.80 13.74 -9.73
CA GLY A 274 -12.24 14.52 -10.84
C GLY A 274 -10.94 15.22 -10.46
N PHE A 275 -10.45 16.09 -11.35
CA PHE A 275 -9.43 17.04 -10.95
C PHE A 275 -10.01 18.05 -9.97
N ALA A 276 -9.24 18.40 -8.95
CA ALA A 276 -9.63 19.39 -7.95
C ALA A 276 -8.52 20.42 -7.72
N LEU A 277 -8.89 21.69 -7.59
CA LEU A 277 -8.05 22.70 -6.97
C LEU A 277 -8.34 22.71 -5.48
N LEU A 278 -7.30 22.53 -4.67
CA LEU A 278 -7.37 22.57 -3.22
C LEU A 278 -6.53 23.73 -2.71
N SER A 279 -7.16 24.79 -2.19
CA SER A 279 -6.46 25.97 -1.67
C SER A 279 -6.62 26.12 -0.16
N PHE A 280 -5.56 26.55 0.52
CA PHE A 280 -5.51 26.80 1.95
C PHE A 280 -5.29 28.29 2.24
N GLY A 281 -6.10 28.86 3.12
CA GLY A 281 -6.01 30.26 3.52
C GLY A 281 -6.68 31.19 2.52
N SER A 282 -5.92 31.79 1.59
CA SER A 282 -6.51 32.65 0.56
C SER A 282 -7.35 31.86 -0.44
N ARG A 283 -8.49 32.45 -0.88
CA ARG A 283 -9.34 31.91 -1.95
C ARG A 283 -9.15 32.71 -3.24
N PRO A 284 -8.08 32.48 -4.01
CA PRO A 284 -7.85 33.18 -5.26
C PRO A 284 -9.03 33.01 -6.23
N ARG A 285 -9.41 34.10 -6.92
CA ARG A 285 -10.43 34.04 -7.97
C ARG A 285 -9.77 33.52 -9.25
N ILE A 286 -9.98 32.25 -9.53
CA ILE A 286 -9.41 31.55 -10.68
C ILE A 286 -10.56 31.03 -11.53
N GLU A 287 -10.58 31.40 -12.81
CA GLU A 287 -11.54 30.88 -13.77
C GLU A 287 -10.92 29.71 -14.53
N VAL A 288 -11.29 28.48 -14.14
CA VAL A 288 -10.93 27.24 -14.83
C VAL A 288 -12.17 26.37 -14.99
N THR A 289 -12.29 25.67 -16.12
CA THR A 289 -13.40 24.75 -16.37
C THR A 289 -13.00 23.33 -16.00
N ASP A 290 -14.00 22.51 -15.66
CA ASP A 290 -13.85 21.06 -15.45
C ASP A 290 -12.87 20.68 -14.32
N ILE A 291 -12.67 21.59 -13.36
CA ILE A 291 -11.89 21.36 -12.14
C ILE A 291 -12.74 21.82 -10.96
N ALA A 292 -12.97 20.92 -9.99
CA ALA A 292 -13.68 21.27 -8.76
C ALA A 292 -12.81 22.23 -7.93
N TYR A 293 -13.38 23.26 -7.31
CA TYR A 293 -12.61 24.16 -6.44
C TYR A 293 -13.00 23.98 -4.97
N ILE A 294 -12.06 23.47 -4.19
CA ILE A 294 -12.15 23.23 -2.75
C ILE A 294 -11.25 24.24 -2.05
N HIS A 295 -11.85 25.01 -1.14
CA HIS A 295 -11.13 25.98 -0.32
C HIS A 295 -11.26 25.59 1.15
N VAL A 296 -10.12 25.40 1.81
CA VAL A 296 -10.03 25.15 3.24
C VAL A 296 -9.58 26.43 3.91
N ALA A 297 -10.44 26.99 4.76
CA ALA A 297 -10.15 28.21 5.48
C ALA A 297 -9.81 27.93 6.95
N ARG A 298 -9.37 28.99 7.66
CA ARG A 298 -9.23 28.97 9.11
C ARG A 298 -10.62 28.95 9.77
N PRO A 299 -10.71 28.64 11.07
CA PRO A 299 -12.00 28.63 11.78
C PRO A 299 -12.78 29.93 11.59
N GLU A 300 -14.11 29.82 11.51
CA GLU A 300 -15.03 30.95 11.36
C GLU A 300 -14.95 31.68 10.00
N GLU A 301 -14.14 31.18 9.07
CA GLU A 301 -14.05 31.64 7.68
C GLU A 301 -14.53 30.51 6.73
N GLY A 302 -15.42 30.82 5.78
CA GLY A 302 -15.82 29.88 4.72
C GLY A 302 -16.55 28.58 5.17
N ASP A 303 -16.88 27.74 4.18
CA ASP A 303 -17.75 26.57 4.37
C ASP A 303 -16.99 25.32 4.86
N LEU A 304 -15.69 25.21 4.56
CA LEU A 304 -14.84 24.09 4.95
C LEU A 304 -13.64 24.60 5.75
N GLN A 305 -13.58 24.20 7.03
CA GLN A 305 -12.74 24.83 8.04
C GLN A 305 -11.77 23.84 8.67
N ASP A 306 -10.50 24.21 8.78
CA ASP A 306 -9.53 23.44 9.55
C ASP A 306 -9.48 23.93 11.01
N VAL A 307 -10.31 23.31 11.86
CA VAL A 307 -10.43 23.67 13.28
C VAL A 307 -9.23 23.25 14.12
N THR A 308 -8.57 22.18 13.70
CA THR A 308 -7.43 21.59 14.44
C THR A 308 -6.07 22.12 14.00
N GLY A 309 -5.99 22.74 12.82
CA GLY A 309 -4.74 23.21 12.21
C GLY A 309 -3.94 22.13 11.48
N HIS A 310 -4.42 20.88 11.44
CA HIS A 310 -3.69 19.77 10.83
C HIS A 310 -3.59 19.87 9.31
N ALA A 311 -4.62 20.41 8.65
CA ALA A 311 -4.60 20.58 7.20
C ALA A 311 -3.61 21.69 6.82
N PHE A 312 -3.61 22.81 7.54
CA PHE A 312 -2.60 23.88 7.36
C PHE A 312 -1.18 23.42 7.65
N GLU A 313 -0.96 22.56 8.66
CA GLU A 313 0.36 21.96 8.92
C GLU A 313 0.83 21.08 7.74
N ARG A 314 -0.09 20.30 7.16
CA ARG A 314 0.21 19.32 6.10
C ARG A 314 0.39 19.95 4.73
N TYR A 315 -0.33 21.04 4.45
CA TYR A 315 -0.43 21.65 3.12
C TYR A 315 0.10 23.09 3.04
N GLY A 316 0.30 23.77 4.17
CA GLY A 316 0.82 25.14 4.22
C GLY A 316 -0.21 26.22 3.92
N ASP A 317 -0.07 27.36 4.60
CA ASP A 317 -0.92 28.54 4.40
C ASP A 317 -0.58 29.27 3.09
N GLY A 318 -1.61 29.72 2.36
CA GLY A 318 -1.48 30.39 1.06
C GLY A 318 -1.12 29.49 -0.11
N MET A 319 -1.15 28.16 0.08
CA MET A 319 -0.86 27.20 -0.99
C MET A 319 -2.13 26.75 -1.72
N THR A 320 -2.03 26.59 -3.03
CA THR A 320 -3.05 25.96 -3.88
C THR A 320 -2.46 24.76 -4.60
N TYR A 321 -3.18 23.65 -4.60
CA TYR A 321 -2.75 22.39 -5.21
C TYR A 321 -3.71 21.96 -6.31
N LEU A 322 -3.17 21.46 -7.42
CA LEU A 322 -3.95 20.69 -8.39
C LEU A 322 -3.85 19.22 -8.02
N ILE A 323 -4.99 18.59 -7.74
CA ILE A 323 -5.12 17.20 -7.31
C ILE A 323 -5.71 16.38 -8.46
N ARG A 324 -5.14 15.20 -8.70
CA ARG A 324 -5.62 14.21 -9.67
C ARG A 324 -6.83 13.44 -9.15
N PRO A 325 -7.59 12.78 -10.04
CA PRO A 325 -8.67 11.87 -9.65
C PRO A 325 -8.25 10.75 -8.68
N ASP A 326 -7.01 10.28 -8.75
CA ASP A 326 -6.43 9.28 -7.83
C ASP A 326 -5.77 9.91 -6.59
N GLN A 327 -6.17 11.13 -6.23
CA GLN A 327 -5.75 11.86 -5.03
C GLN A 327 -4.24 12.08 -4.90
N HIS A 328 -3.51 12.12 -6.01
CA HIS A 328 -2.12 12.55 -6.03
C HIS A 328 -2.01 14.04 -6.40
N VAL A 329 -1.08 14.74 -5.77
CA VAL A 329 -0.77 16.14 -6.09
C VAL A 329 -0.13 16.20 -7.48
N ALA A 330 -0.78 16.80 -8.48
CA ALA A 330 -0.19 17.05 -9.79
C ALA A 330 0.69 18.30 -9.80
N ALA A 331 0.30 19.36 -9.09
CA ALA A 331 1.03 20.62 -9.03
C ALA A 331 0.72 21.41 -7.76
N ALA A 332 1.58 22.37 -7.43
CA ALA A 332 1.42 23.25 -6.27
C ALA A 332 1.85 24.69 -6.60
N PHE A 333 1.09 25.66 -6.12
CA PHE A 333 1.18 27.08 -6.46
C PHE A 333 1.07 27.96 -5.21
N ARG A 334 1.96 28.96 -5.06
CA ARG A 334 1.76 30.07 -4.11
C ARG A 334 0.91 31.19 -4.72
N ILE A 335 1.11 31.45 -6.01
CA ILE A 335 0.37 32.45 -6.76
C ILE A 335 -0.25 31.71 -7.95
N PRO A 336 -1.44 31.12 -7.78
CA PRO A 336 -2.08 30.38 -8.85
C PRO A 336 -2.65 31.32 -9.91
N ASP A 337 -2.46 30.97 -11.17
CA ASP A 337 -3.14 31.56 -12.31
C ASP A 337 -3.74 30.47 -13.20
N ALA A 338 -4.75 30.83 -13.99
CA ALA A 338 -5.50 29.87 -14.80
C ALA A 338 -4.64 29.17 -15.87
N ALA A 339 -3.64 29.87 -16.44
CA ALA A 339 -2.79 29.29 -17.47
C ALA A 339 -1.85 28.22 -16.89
N ALA A 340 -1.23 28.50 -15.74
CA ALA A 340 -0.38 27.54 -15.04
C ALA A 340 -1.16 26.29 -14.58
N ILE A 341 -2.40 26.47 -14.11
CA ILE A 341 -3.27 25.37 -13.71
C ILE A 341 -3.68 24.52 -14.91
N CYS A 342 -4.10 25.14 -16.02
CA CYS A 342 -4.45 24.42 -17.24
C CYS A 342 -3.26 23.63 -17.79
N ALA A 343 -2.07 24.25 -17.83
CA ALA A 343 -0.84 23.57 -18.25
C ALA A 343 -0.50 22.37 -17.36
N ALA A 344 -0.64 22.50 -16.04
CA ALA A 344 -0.42 21.39 -15.10
C ALA A 344 -1.45 20.26 -15.29
N ARG A 345 -2.72 20.60 -15.54
CA ARG A 345 -3.77 19.61 -15.85
C ARG A 345 -3.49 18.90 -17.16
N ASP A 346 -3.14 19.63 -18.21
CA ASP A 346 -2.85 19.07 -19.52
C ASP A 346 -1.60 18.16 -19.45
N ARG A 347 -0.56 18.54 -18.71
CA ARG A 347 0.57 17.67 -18.36
C ARG A 347 0.12 16.40 -17.65
N ALA A 348 -0.74 16.50 -16.64
CA ALA A 348 -1.27 15.34 -15.91
C ALA A 348 -2.11 14.42 -16.82
N LEU A 349 -2.73 14.96 -17.87
CA LEU A 349 -3.45 14.22 -18.91
C LEU A 349 -2.55 13.76 -20.06
N ALA A 350 -1.23 13.93 -19.96
CA ALA A 350 -0.26 13.66 -21.02
C ALA A 350 -0.58 14.36 -22.35
N ARG A 351 -1.22 15.53 -22.29
CA ARG A 351 -1.49 16.40 -23.43
C ARG A 351 -0.28 17.32 -23.70
N PRO A 352 -0.06 17.71 -24.97
CA PRO A 352 1.05 18.57 -25.37
C PRO A 352 0.94 20.00 -24.87
#